data_AF-A0A3M0A2U8-F1
#
_entry.id   AF-A0A3M0A2U8-F1
#
_cell.length_a   1.000
_cell.length_b   1.000
_cell.length_c   1.000
_cell.angle_alpha   90.00
_cell.angle_beta   90.00
_cell.angle_gamma   90.00
#
_symmetry.space_group_name_H-M   'P 1'
#
loop_
_entity.id
_entity.type
_entity.pdbx_description
1 polymer ?
#
loop_
_entity_poly.entity_id
_entity_poly.type
_entity_poly.pdbx_seq_one_letter_code
_entity_poly.pdbx_strand_id
1 'polypeptide(L)'
;MNKKMSLFFSLLSLSFVPALTISCKKPEDWEDLNKLKPSDEIKVKKTFTFTSEEAKKIESIYFGVMKDLLTRVKNNWRDYKKDWNELKRNVVLFRNKIDRLIIQQSNLDDQKALQTFFDTWISTKSKGMKLTYDGQEHVNYFALFLLKYTLIYDDVAAVLNDVNLAFDAQGFLEDLKIVDDRLEGKDINLASLQKSLQNLWKFVNQHLYNPNKITKKEDLEHMEIGADKNSHTHSHAGVNLTYELGLWHEKLFETKKIKDSTNKTLFDYFLDDWKNVKKHIVINIDSLNYEVDFNRIVKNLTTIKSLESVTKIGDIKLRENGQKILDTIKVHILNIAKKYNIQDKLELK
;
A
#
# COMPACT_ATOMS: atom_id res chain seq x y z
N MET A 1 -42.83 69.63 -30.66
CA MET A 1 -43.90 68.72 -31.09
C MET A 1 -43.27 67.41 -31.55
N ASN A 2 -43.68 66.30 -30.91
CA ASN A 2 -43.56 64.87 -31.28
C ASN A 2 -42.19 64.33 -31.75
N LYS A 3 -41.45 63.62 -30.89
CA LYS A 3 -41.53 62.17 -30.57
C LYS A 3 -41.26 61.24 -31.77
N LYS A 4 -40.14 60.50 -31.70
CA LYS A 4 -40.05 59.02 -31.58
C LYS A 4 -38.55 58.66 -31.49
N MET A 5 -38.11 58.05 -30.37
CA MET A 5 -37.93 56.60 -30.16
C MET A 5 -37.03 55.97 -31.23
N SER A 6 -36.09 55.07 -30.98
CA SER A 6 -35.40 54.49 -29.82
C SER A 6 -34.60 53.34 -30.45
N LEU A 7 -33.39 53.03 -29.99
CA LEU A 7 -32.93 51.65 -29.74
C LEU A 7 -31.46 51.72 -29.26
N PHE A 8 -31.19 51.38 -28.00
CA PHE A 8 -30.48 50.14 -27.60
C PHE A 8 -29.01 50.13 -28.08
N PHE A 9 -27.99 50.24 -27.22
CA PHE A 9 -27.69 49.28 -26.17
C PHE A 9 -26.85 49.89 -25.04
N SER A 10 -27.11 49.36 -23.85
CA SER A 10 -26.45 49.58 -22.56
C SER A 10 -24.93 49.40 -22.58
N LEU A 11 -24.20 50.46 -22.25
CA LEU A 11 -22.84 50.38 -21.73
C LEU A 11 -22.93 49.97 -20.26
N LEU A 12 -22.91 48.66 -20.02
CA LEU A 12 -22.76 48.10 -18.69
C LEU A 12 -21.27 48.20 -18.29
N SER A 13 -21.08 48.95 -17.21
CA SER A 13 -19.88 49.06 -16.39
C SER A 13 -19.18 47.73 -16.17
N LEU A 14 -17.92 47.63 -16.57
CA LEU A 14 -16.98 46.63 -16.06
C LEU A 14 -15.79 47.35 -15.43
N SER A 15 -15.92 47.46 -14.12
CA SER A 15 -14.88 47.87 -13.18
C SER A 15 -13.61 47.06 -13.41
N PHE A 16 -12.51 47.76 -13.68
CA PHE A 16 -11.16 47.20 -13.61
C PHE A 16 -10.84 46.91 -12.13
N VAL A 17 -10.98 45.64 -11.74
CA VAL A 17 -10.30 45.10 -10.56
C VAL A 17 -9.03 44.41 -11.06
N PRO A 18 -7.82 44.78 -10.60
CA PRO A 18 -6.63 44.01 -10.93
C PRO A 18 -6.75 42.66 -10.23
N ALA A 19 -6.77 41.61 -11.04
CA ALA A 19 -6.66 40.23 -10.60
C ALA A 19 -5.37 40.08 -9.79
N LEU A 20 -5.52 39.97 -8.48
CA LEU A 20 -4.50 39.39 -7.62
C LEU A 20 -4.24 37.99 -8.17
N THR A 21 -3.11 37.82 -8.86
CA THR A 21 -2.56 36.51 -9.18
C THR A 21 -2.16 35.86 -7.87
N ILE A 22 -3.13 35.20 -7.23
CA ILE A 22 -2.85 34.19 -6.23
C ILE A 22 -2.12 33.11 -7.00
N SER A 23 -0.80 33.10 -6.85
CA SER A 23 0.03 31.95 -7.20
C SER A 23 -0.65 30.72 -6.59
N CYS A 24 -1.20 29.86 -7.45
CA CYS A 24 -1.57 28.52 -7.08
C CYS A 24 -0.28 27.84 -6.60
N LYS A 25 -0.04 27.91 -5.28
CA LYS A 25 0.77 26.91 -4.61
C LYS A 25 0.23 25.56 -5.07
N LYS A 26 1.11 24.78 -5.70
CA LYS A 26 0.88 23.35 -5.93
C LYS A 26 0.22 22.77 -4.67
N PRO A 27 -0.83 21.95 -4.78
CA PRO A 27 -1.20 21.10 -3.66
C PRO A 27 -0.05 20.10 -3.53
N GLU A 28 0.96 20.51 -2.78
CA GLU A 28 1.82 19.60 -2.09
C GLU A 28 0.93 18.93 -1.03
N ASP A 29 0.19 17.90 -1.46
CA ASP A 29 -0.34 16.85 -0.60
C ASP A 29 0.85 16.11 0.02
N TRP A 30 1.54 16.80 0.91
CA TRP A 30 2.14 16.16 2.05
C TRP A 30 1.01 16.01 3.04
N GLU A 31 0.63 14.77 3.32
CA GLU A 31 0.12 14.44 4.64
C GLU A 31 1.19 14.87 5.67
N ASP A 32 1.18 16.14 6.03
CA ASP A 32 1.82 16.64 7.23
C ASP A 32 1.02 16.02 8.38
N LEU A 33 1.48 14.87 8.86
CA LEU A 33 0.87 14.17 10.00
C LEU A 33 0.85 15.04 11.27
N ASN A 34 1.54 16.19 11.28
CA ASN A 34 1.44 17.21 12.33
C ASN A 34 0.27 18.19 12.13
N LYS A 35 -0.47 18.10 11.01
CA LYS A 35 -1.67 18.88 10.70
C LYS A 35 -2.91 18.01 10.50
N LEU A 36 -2.95 16.84 11.15
CA LEU A 36 -4.24 16.26 11.53
C LEU A 36 -4.87 17.25 12.52
N LYS A 37 -5.67 18.19 12.01
CA LYS A 37 -6.70 18.80 12.85
C LYS A 37 -7.49 17.62 13.43
N PRO A 38 -7.66 17.53 14.76
CA PRO A 38 -8.52 16.51 15.33
C PRO A 38 -9.87 16.67 14.61
N SER A 39 -10.38 15.60 14.01
CA SER A 39 -11.81 15.57 13.75
C SER A 39 -12.50 15.87 15.08
N ASP A 40 -13.44 16.81 15.08
CA ASP A 40 -14.16 17.31 16.27
C ASP A 40 -15.04 16.26 16.99
N GLU A 41 -14.78 14.97 16.81
CA GLU A 41 -15.17 13.93 17.74
C GLU A 41 -13.91 13.42 18.45
N ILE A 42 -13.55 14.06 19.56
CA ILE A 42 -12.65 13.46 20.55
C ILE A 42 -13.39 12.21 21.05
N LYS A 43 -13.17 11.06 20.41
CA LYS A 43 -13.55 9.76 20.98
C LYS A 43 -12.86 9.70 22.33
N VAL A 44 -13.63 9.86 23.41
CA VAL A 44 -13.14 9.70 24.77
C VAL A 44 -12.50 8.31 24.81
N LYS A 45 -11.17 8.26 24.93
CA LYS A 45 -10.46 6.98 25.06
C LYS A 45 -11.08 6.24 26.24
N LYS A 46 -11.68 5.08 25.99
CA LYS A 46 -12.20 4.24 27.06
C LYS A 46 -11.00 3.81 27.90
N THR A 47 -11.07 4.10 29.20
CA THR A 47 -10.12 3.59 30.18
C THR A 47 -10.56 2.21 30.61
N PHE A 48 -9.69 1.22 30.43
CA PHE A 48 -9.93 -0.15 30.86
C PHE A 48 -9.12 -0.42 32.12
N THR A 49 -9.74 -1.07 33.10
CA THR A 49 -9.07 -1.57 34.30
C THR A 49 -9.28 -3.07 34.38
N PHE A 50 -8.17 -3.82 34.45
CA PHE A 50 -8.17 -5.28 34.52
C PHE A 50 -7.75 -5.73 35.91
N THR A 51 -8.47 -6.69 36.48
CA THR A 51 -8.22 -7.16 37.84
C THR A 51 -7.57 -8.53 37.84
N SER A 52 -8.07 -9.44 37.00
CA SER A 52 -7.62 -10.83 36.94
C SER A 52 -6.18 -10.93 36.43
N GLU A 53 -5.42 -11.87 37.00
CA GLU A 53 -4.00 -12.06 36.65
C GLU A 53 -3.82 -12.40 35.17
N GLU A 54 -4.71 -13.24 34.61
CA GLU A 54 -4.65 -13.61 33.19
C GLU A 54 -4.95 -12.43 32.27
N ALA A 55 -5.96 -11.60 32.59
CA ALA A 55 -6.27 -10.43 31.76
C ALA A 55 -5.13 -9.40 31.81
N LYS A 56 -4.50 -9.19 32.98
CA LYS A 56 -3.31 -8.34 33.13
C LYS A 56 -2.13 -8.84 32.30
N LYS A 57 -1.91 -10.16 32.22
CA LYS A 57 -0.88 -10.74 31.35
C LYS A 57 -1.16 -10.44 29.88
N ILE A 58 -2.38 -10.67 29.41
CA ILE A 58 -2.77 -10.36 28.02
C ILE A 58 -2.68 -8.85 27.72
N GLU A 59 -3.12 -8.00 28.66
CA GLU A 59 -2.97 -6.54 28.56
C GLU A 59 -1.51 -6.14 28.41
N SER A 60 -0.61 -6.71 29.22
CA SER A 60 0.82 -6.42 29.15
C SER A 60 1.44 -6.79 27.79
N ILE A 61 0.99 -7.90 27.19
CA ILE A 61 1.40 -8.31 25.85
C ILE A 61 0.89 -7.29 24.81
N TYR A 62 -0.35 -6.82 24.95
CA TYR A 62 -0.94 -5.82 24.06
C TYR A 62 -0.21 -4.48 24.13
N PHE A 63 0.02 -3.94 25.33
CA PHE A 63 0.63 -2.61 25.48
C PHE A 63 2.15 -2.61 25.31
N GLY A 64 2.84 -3.69 25.64
CA GLY A 64 4.29 -3.82 25.45
C GLY A 64 4.59 -4.46 24.10
N VAL A 65 4.57 -5.79 24.06
CA VAL A 65 5.17 -6.58 22.98
C VAL A 65 4.50 -6.35 21.61
N MET A 66 3.16 -6.30 21.57
CA MET A 66 2.41 -6.08 20.32
C MET A 66 2.61 -4.68 19.76
N LYS A 67 2.45 -3.64 20.59
CA LYS A 67 2.66 -2.25 20.17
C LYS A 67 4.10 -1.99 19.76
N ASP A 68 5.07 -2.58 20.45
CA ASP A 68 6.49 -2.47 20.09
C ASP A 68 6.79 -3.13 18.74
N LEU A 69 6.21 -4.31 18.47
CA LEU A 69 6.36 -4.95 17.15
C LEU A 69 5.77 -4.07 16.05
N LEU A 70 4.54 -3.55 16.21
CA LEU A 70 3.93 -2.67 15.21
C LEU A 70 4.70 -1.36 15.02
N THR A 71 5.24 -0.80 16.09
CA THR A 71 6.07 0.41 16.01
C THR A 71 7.32 0.14 15.18
N ARG A 72 7.98 -1.01 15.36
CA ARG A 72 9.11 -1.43 14.53
C ARG A 72 8.71 -1.65 13.07
N VAL A 73 7.61 -2.35 12.80
CA VAL A 73 7.07 -2.53 11.44
C VAL A 73 6.84 -1.19 10.74
N LYS A 74 6.18 -0.24 11.42
CA LYS A 74 5.91 1.11 10.89
C LYS A 74 7.18 1.92 10.66
N ASN A 75 8.15 1.83 11.56
CA ASN A 75 9.42 2.53 11.40
C ASN A 75 10.21 1.97 10.22
N ASN A 76 10.27 0.64 10.07
CA ASN A 76 10.91 -0.01 8.93
C ASN A 76 10.21 0.38 7.61
N TRP A 77 8.88 0.39 7.58
CA TRP A 77 8.11 0.90 6.45
C TRP A 77 8.39 2.37 6.15
N ARG A 78 8.44 3.23 7.17
CA ARG A 78 8.71 4.66 7.00
C ARG A 78 10.09 4.90 6.40
N ASP A 79 11.10 4.18 6.86
CA ASP A 79 12.45 4.29 6.33
C ASP A 79 12.52 3.76 4.90
N TYR A 80 11.90 2.62 4.62
CA TYR A 80 11.73 2.11 3.26
C TYR A 80 11.02 3.12 2.34
N LYS A 81 9.95 3.75 2.81
CA LYS A 81 9.18 4.76 2.09
C LYS A 81 10.04 5.98 1.73
N LYS A 82 10.96 6.42 2.59
CA LYS A 82 11.87 7.54 2.27
C LYS A 82 12.71 7.25 1.02
N ASP A 83 13.20 6.02 0.89
CA ASP A 83 14.08 5.63 -0.20
C ASP A 83 13.32 5.35 -1.50
N TRP A 84 12.12 4.78 -1.39
CA TRP A 84 11.45 4.14 -2.53
C TRP A 84 10.13 4.76 -2.96
N ASN A 85 9.57 5.71 -2.20
CA ASN A 85 8.35 6.42 -2.61
C ASN A 85 8.53 7.15 -3.95
N GLU A 86 9.74 7.64 -4.23
CA GLU A 86 10.04 8.31 -5.48
C GLU A 86 9.86 7.36 -6.68
N LEU A 87 10.30 6.10 -6.59
CA LEU A 87 10.08 5.12 -7.65
C LEU A 87 8.58 4.93 -7.92
N LYS A 88 7.81 4.58 -6.89
CA LYS A 88 6.36 4.35 -7.01
C LYS A 88 5.64 5.56 -7.59
N ARG A 89 5.91 6.76 -7.06
CA ARG A 89 5.28 8.00 -7.50
C ARG A 89 5.57 8.29 -8.96
N ASN A 90 6.83 8.22 -9.38
CA ASN A 90 7.20 8.57 -10.75
C ASN A 90 6.70 7.52 -11.75
N VAL A 91 6.62 6.22 -11.40
CA VAL A 91 5.98 5.21 -12.25
C VAL A 91 4.52 5.56 -12.52
N VAL A 92 3.75 5.92 -11.49
CA VAL A 92 2.33 6.30 -11.66
C VAL A 92 2.18 7.59 -12.47
N LEU A 93 2.98 8.61 -12.19
CA LEU A 93 2.94 9.88 -12.94
C LEU A 93 3.31 9.68 -14.40
N PHE A 94 4.40 8.95 -14.66
CA PHE A 94 4.86 8.66 -16.00
C PHE A 94 3.80 7.90 -16.79
N ARG A 95 3.24 6.82 -16.21
CA ARG A 95 2.12 6.07 -16.78
C ARG A 95 0.97 6.98 -17.22
N ASN A 96 0.46 7.80 -16.30
CA ASN A 96 -0.69 8.67 -16.59
C ASN A 96 -0.36 9.73 -17.66
N LYS A 97 0.89 10.21 -17.71
CA LYS A 97 1.32 11.16 -18.73
C LYS A 97 1.43 10.49 -20.10
N ILE A 98 1.99 9.28 -20.20
CA ILE A 98 2.06 8.54 -21.47
C ILE A 98 0.66 8.21 -21.98
N ASP A 99 -0.25 7.76 -21.12
CA ASP A 99 -1.66 7.50 -21.47
C ASP A 99 -2.34 8.74 -22.09
N ARG A 100 -2.13 9.92 -21.49
CA ARG A 100 -2.60 11.18 -22.06
C ARG A 100 -1.95 11.54 -23.39
N LEU A 101 -0.63 11.32 -23.52
CA LEU A 101 0.11 11.64 -24.74
C LEU A 101 -0.32 10.76 -25.91
N ILE A 102 -0.67 9.50 -25.66
CA ILE A 102 -1.23 8.59 -26.68
C ILE A 102 -2.46 9.24 -27.32
N ILE A 103 -3.39 9.75 -26.52
CA ILE A 103 -4.64 10.36 -27.00
C ILE A 103 -4.36 11.68 -27.76
N GLN A 104 -3.27 12.38 -27.44
CA GLN A 104 -2.93 13.67 -28.05
C GLN A 104 -2.27 13.56 -29.43
N GLN A 105 -1.62 12.45 -29.76
CA GLN A 105 -0.95 12.35 -31.06
C GLN A 105 -1.98 12.37 -32.18
N SER A 106 -1.73 13.12 -33.25
CA SER A 106 -2.63 13.18 -34.41
C SER A 106 -2.34 12.09 -35.44
N ASN A 107 -1.12 11.55 -35.46
CA ASN A 107 -0.70 10.50 -36.35
C ASN A 107 -0.90 9.12 -35.69
N LEU A 108 -1.55 8.20 -36.41
CA LEU A 108 -1.81 6.83 -35.94
C LEU A 108 -0.53 6.04 -35.67
N ASP A 109 0.55 6.26 -36.41
CA ASP A 109 1.81 5.54 -36.19
C ASP A 109 2.46 5.97 -34.87
N ASP A 110 2.41 7.26 -34.57
CA ASP A 110 2.91 7.82 -33.31
C ASP A 110 2.08 7.35 -32.11
N GLN A 111 0.74 7.34 -32.26
CA GLN A 111 -0.17 6.76 -31.27
C GLN A 111 0.16 5.29 -30.99
N LYS A 112 0.30 4.48 -32.04
CA LYS A 112 0.58 3.04 -31.92
C LYS A 112 1.94 2.77 -31.26
N ALA A 113 2.96 3.53 -31.62
CA ALA A 113 4.28 3.40 -31.00
C ALA A 113 4.20 3.64 -29.48
N LEU A 114 3.54 4.72 -29.06
CA LEU A 114 3.35 5.03 -27.63
C LEU A 114 2.47 3.99 -26.92
N GLN A 115 1.39 3.56 -27.54
CA GLN A 115 0.50 2.52 -27.00
C GLN A 115 1.25 1.19 -26.80
N THR A 116 2.09 0.81 -27.75
CA THR A 116 2.89 -0.42 -27.67
C THR A 116 3.86 -0.34 -26.49
N PHE A 117 4.58 0.78 -26.35
CA PHE A 117 5.44 0.99 -25.20
C PHE A 117 4.66 0.97 -23.87
N PHE A 118 3.49 1.60 -23.84
CA PHE A 118 2.62 1.61 -22.67
C PHE A 118 2.22 0.20 -22.25
N ASP A 119 1.69 -0.59 -23.19
CA ASP A 119 1.21 -1.96 -22.95
C ASP A 119 2.33 -2.90 -22.52
N THR A 120 3.52 -2.78 -23.14
CA THR A 120 4.68 -3.61 -22.82
C THR A 120 5.27 -3.28 -21.44
N TRP A 121 5.37 -2.01 -21.05
CA TRP A 121 6.22 -1.61 -19.92
C TRP A 121 5.49 -1.05 -18.69
N ILE A 122 4.39 -0.31 -18.89
CA ILE A 122 3.80 0.51 -17.82
C ILE A 122 2.28 0.38 -17.73
N SER A 123 1.67 -0.60 -18.40
CA SER A 123 0.24 -0.85 -18.33
C SER A 123 -0.26 -1.10 -16.90
N THR A 124 -1.56 -0.92 -16.69
CA THR A 124 -2.24 -1.35 -15.46
C THR A 124 -2.73 -2.80 -15.56
N LYS A 125 -2.68 -3.41 -16.75
CA LYS A 125 -3.17 -4.77 -17.01
C LYS A 125 -1.98 -5.71 -17.25
N SER A 126 -1.82 -6.72 -16.38
CA SER A 126 -0.73 -7.69 -16.47
C SER A 126 -0.75 -8.55 -17.75
N LYS A 127 -1.95 -8.89 -18.26
CA LYS A 127 -2.09 -9.79 -19.42
C LYS A 127 -1.44 -9.27 -20.70
N GLY A 128 -1.32 -7.95 -20.86
CA GLY A 128 -0.75 -7.30 -22.05
C GLY A 128 0.76 -7.09 -22.01
N MET A 129 1.43 -7.40 -20.89
CA MET A 129 2.85 -7.10 -20.71
C MET A 129 3.72 -8.17 -21.39
N LYS A 130 3.96 -7.95 -22.69
CA LYS A 130 4.74 -8.82 -23.57
C LYS A 130 5.92 -8.08 -24.18
N LEU A 131 7.05 -8.76 -24.27
CA LEU A 131 8.27 -8.25 -24.88
C LEU A 131 8.83 -9.30 -25.85
N THR A 132 9.18 -8.86 -27.06
CA THR A 132 9.81 -9.72 -28.06
C THR A 132 11.31 -9.53 -28.03
N TYR A 133 12.05 -10.61 -27.74
CA TYR A 133 13.50 -10.68 -27.86
C TYR A 133 13.89 -12.11 -28.29
N ASP A 134 15.08 -12.28 -28.85
CA ASP A 134 15.54 -13.57 -29.42
C ASP A 134 14.55 -14.20 -30.44
N GLY A 135 13.76 -13.36 -31.12
CA GLY A 135 12.76 -13.80 -32.10
C GLY A 135 11.50 -14.44 -31.52
N GLN A 136 11.30 -14.38 -30.20
CA GLN A 136 10.14 -14.96 -29.52
C GLN A 136 9.45 -13.93 -28.61
N GLU A 137 8.14 -14.09 -28.43
CA GLU A 137 7.38 -13.27 -27.48
C GLU A 137 7.46 -13.89 -26.07
N HIS A 138 7.91 -13.09 -25.11
CA HIS A 138 8.03 -13.48 -23.72
C HIS A 138 7.12 -12.63 -22.82
N VAL A 139 6.76 -13.15 -21.65
CA VAL A 139 6.18 -12.33 -20.58
C VAL A 139 7.23 -11.31 -20.15
N ASN A 140 6.87 -10.03 -20.15
CA ASN A 140 7.74 -8.98 -19.65
C ASN A 140 7.73 -8.97 -18.12
N TYR A 141 8.52 -9.87 -17.52
CA TYR A 141 8.58 -9.99 -16.07
C TYR A 141 9.00 -8.70 -15.39
N PHE A 142 9.94 -7.93 -15.96
CA PHE A 142 10.34 -6.65 -15.36
C PHE A 142 9.16 -5.67 -15.25
N ALA A 143 8.38 -5.49 -16.32
CA ALA A 143 7.18 -4.66 -16.30
C ALA A 143 6.11 -5.19 -15.33
N LEU A 144 5.90 -6.51 -15.32
CA LEU A 144 4.96 -7.16 -14.40
C LEU A 144 5.33 -6.90 -12.95
N PHE A 145 6.58 -7.15 -12.56
CA PHE A 145 7.05 -6.95 -11.20
C PHE A 145 7.07 -5.46 -10.82
N LEU A 146 7.31 -4.56 -11.76
CA LEU A 146 7.18 -3.12 -11.52
C LEU A 146 5.74 -2.71 -11.20
N LEU A 147 4.76 -3.23 -11.95
CA LEU A 147 3.34 -3.01 -11.67
C LEU A 147 2.95 -3.58 -10.30
N LYS A 148 3.25 -4.86 -10.05
CA LYS A 148 2.89 -5.55 -8.80
C LYS A 148 3.53 -4.89 -7.59
N TYR A 149 4.78 -4.47 -7.70
CA TYR A 149 5.47 -3.66 -6.71
C TYR A 149 4.70 -2.36 -6.38
N THR A 150 4.21 -1.62 -7.39
CA THR A 150 3.44 -0.40 -7.11
C THR A 150 2.12 -0.65 -6.42
N LEU A 151 1.46 -1.79 -6.70
CA LEU A 151 0.20 -2.17 -6.07
C LEU A 151 0.41 -2.55 -4.60
N ILE A 152 1.34 -3.46 -4.32
CA ILE A 152 1.62 -3.90 -2.95
C ILE A 152 2.15 -2.74 -2.07
N TYR A 153 2.86 -1.79 -2.66
CA TYR A 153 3.30 -0.58 -1.97
C TYR A 153 2.12 0.24 -1.42
N ASP A 154 1.05 0.38 -2.21
CA ASP A 154 -0.16 1.08 -1.80
C ASP A 154 -0.97 0.28 -0.78
N ASP A 155 -1.01 -1.05 -0.92
CA ASP A 155 -1.67 -1.93 0.05
C ASP A 155 -0.98 -1.86 1.42
N VAL A 156 0.36 -1.86 1.48
CA VAL A 156 1.11 -1.66 2.74
C VAL A 156 0.72 -0.35 3.42
N ALA A 157 0.64 0.74 2.67
CA ALA A 157 0.25 2.03 3.22
C ALA A 157 -1.16 2.00 3.80
N ALA A 158 -2.12 1.41 3.08
CA ALA A 158 -3.51 1.29 3.51
C ALA A 158 -3.64 0.40 4.76
N VAL A 159 -3.04 -0.80 4.74
CA VAL A 159 -3.13 -1.75 5.85
C VAL A 159 -2.49 -1.22 7.12
N LEU A 160 -1.34 -0.55 7.04
CA LEU A 160 -0.73 0.04 8.23
C LEU A 160 -1.57 1.18 8.83
N ASN A 161 -2.35 1.88 8.01
CA ASN A 161 -3.35 2.84 8.48
C ASN A 161 -4.55 2.13 9.13
N ASP A 162 -5.07 1.07 8.52
CA ASP A 162 -6.18 0.28 9.09
C ASP A 162 -5.80 -0.36 10.43
N VAL A 163 -4.56 -0.84 10.56
CA VAL A 163 -4.02 -1.36 11.82
C VAL A 163 -3.96 -0.25 12.89
N ASN A 164 -3.64 1.00 12.54
CA ASN A 164 -3.73 2.11 13.50
C ASN A 164 -5.16 2.28 14.01
N LEU A 165 -6.11 2.35 13.08
CA LEU A 165 -7.52 2.53 13.41
C LEU A 165 -8.03 1.38 14.28
N ALA A 166 -7.61 0.14 14.03
CA ALA A 166 -7.97 -1.01 14.85
C ALA A 166 -7.45 -0.92 16.30
N PHE A 167 -6.22 -0.41 16.49
CA PHE A 167 -5.67 -0.18 17.83
C PHE A 167 -6.33 1.01 18.53
N ASP A 168 -6.64 2.08 17.79
CA ASP A 168 -7.32 3.27 18.31
C ASP A 168 -8.80 3.02 18.65
N ALA A 169 -9.45 2.10 17.95
CA ALA A 169 -10.81 1.65 18.24
C ALA A 169 -10.90 0.83 19.54
N GLN A 170 -9.77 0.36 20.08
CA GLN A 170 -9.67 -0.38 21.35
C GLN A 170 -10.52 -1.67 21.44
N GLY A 171 -11.01 -2.22 20.32
CA GLY A 171 -11.85 -3.43 20.33
C GLY A 171 -11.21 -4.64 21.02
N PHE A 172 -9.89 -4.80 20.88
CA PHE A 172 -9.13 -5.81 21.63
C PHE A 172 -9.28 -5.66 23.15
N LEU A 173 -9.23 -4.42 23.66
CA LEU A 173 -9.36 -4.15 25.10
C LEU A 173 -10.80 -4.34 25.57
N GLU A 174 -11.80 -4.08 24.71
CA GLU A 174 -13.21 -4.35 24.98
C GLU A 174 -13.47 -5.84 25.16
N ASP A 175 -13.01 -6.68 24.22
CA ASP A 175 -13.12 -8.14 24.33
C ASP A 175 -12.34 -8.66 25.55
N LEU A 176 -11.14 -8.11 25.82
CA LEU A 176 -10.36 -8.47 27.01
C LEU A 176 -11.12 -8.12 28.30
N LYS A 177 -11.89 -7.03 28.31
CA LYS A 177 -12.64 -6.63 29.49
C LYS A 177 -13.79 -7.58 29.79
N ILE A 178 -14.46 -8.11 28.76
CA ILE A 178 -15.49 -9.15 28.92
C ILE A 178 -14.87 -10.42 29.54
N VAL A 179 -13.67 -10.80 29.10
CA VAL A 179 -12.92 -11.93 29.64
C VAL A 179 -12.56 -11.70 31.11
N ASP A 180 -12.00 -10.54 31.44
CA ASP A 180 -11.64 -10.15 32.80
C ASP A 180 -12.86 -10.17 33.73
N ASP A 181 -13.97 -9.55 33.30
CA ASP A 181 -15.21 -9.50 34.06
C ASP A 181 -15.74 -10.89 34.39
N ARG A 182 -15.66 -11.83 33.45
CA ARG A 182 -16.06 -13.23 33.70
C ARG A 182 -15.09 -13.94 34.66
N LEU A 183 -13.79 -13.69 34.56
CA LEU A 183 -12.79 -14.27 35.46
C LEU A 183 -12.98 -13.81 36.91
N GLU A 184 -13.44 -12.58 37.10
CA GLU A 184 -13.78 -12.01 38.42
C GLU A 184 -15.17 -12.44 38.94
N GLY A 185 -15.82 -13.40 38.28
CA GLY A 185 -17.09 -13.97 38.73
C GLY A 185 -18.35 -13.18 38.35
N LYS A 186 -18.23 -12.16 37.49
CA LYS A 186 -19.44 -11.49 36.96
C LYS A 186 -20.23 -12.44 36.06
N ASP A 187 -21.54 -12.20 36.01
CA ASP A 187 -22.46 -13.00 35.22
C ASP A 187 -22.39 -12.64 33.73
N ILE A 188 -21.34 -13.13 33.07
CA ILE A 188 -21.17 -13.11 31.62
C ILE A 188 -21.47 -14.51 31.09
N ASN A 189 -22.40 -14.63 30.14
CA ASN A 189 -22.73 -15.93 29.56
C ASN A 189 -21.53 -16.54 28.81
N LEU A 190 -21.48 -17.87 28.76
CA LEU A 190 -20.36 -18.60 28.15
C LEU A 190 -20.18 -18.30 26.65
N ALA A 191 -21.26 -18.00 25.93
CA ALA A 191 -21.19 -17.64 24.52
C ALA A 191 -20.46 -16.30 24.30
N SER A 192 -20.66 -15.33 25.19
CA SER A 192 -20.00 -14.02 25.14
C SER A 192 -18.52 -14.14 25.49
N LEU A 193 -18.19 -14.97 26.49
CA LEU A 193 -16.80 -15.32 26.79
C LEU A 193 -16.12 -15.97 25.59
N GLN A 194 -16.75 -16.99 25.00
CA GLN A 194 -16.21 -17.70 23.82
C GLN A 194 -15.96 -16.74 22.66
N LYS A 195 -16.94 -15.89 22.33
CA LYS A 195 -16.82 -14.88 21.28
C LYS A 195 -15.65 -13.93 21.54
N SER A 196 -15.53 -13.44 22.78
CA SER A 196 -14.47 -12.49 23.16
C SER A 196 -13.09 -13.14 23.04
N LEU A 197 -12.93 -14.38 23.51
CA LEU A 197 -11.68 -15.15 23.34
C LEU A 197 -11.32 -15.35 21.86
N GLN A 198 -12.30 -15.68 21.01
CA GLN A 198 -12.09 -15.80 19.56
C GLN A 198 -11.71 -14.45 18.92
N ASN A 199 -12.33 -13.35 19.37
CA ASN A 199 -12.02 -12.02 18.84
C ASN A 199 -10.61 -11.56 19.23
N LEU A 200 -10.14 -11.84 20.45
CA LEU A 200 -8.76 -11.57 20.86
C LEU A 200 -7.76 -12.27 19.92
N TRP A 201 -7.99 -13.55 19.62
CA TRP A 201 -7.17 -14.31 18.66
C TRP A 201 -7.23 -13.69 17.25
N LYS A 202 -8.45 -13.44 16.75
CA LYS A 202 -8.68 -12.87 15.41
C LYS A 202 -8.00 -11.52 15.25
N PHE A 203 -8.04 -10.67 16.26
CA PHE A 203 -7.40 -9.36 16.23
C PHE A 203 -5.89 -9.48 16.02
N VAL A 204 -5.20 -10.35 16.78
CA VAL A 204 -3.76 -10.57 16.61
C VAL A 204 -3.46 -11.14 15.22
N ASN A 205 -4.24 -12.15 14.81
CA ASN A 205 -4.05 -12.83 13.54
C ASN A 205 -4.26 -11.90 12.32
N GLN A 206 -5.26 -11.02 12.39
CA GLN A 206 -5.63 -10.13 11.29
C GLN A 206 -4.76 -8.89 11.19
N HIS A 207 -4.35 -8.31 12.32
CA HIS A 207 -3.67 -7.01 12.31
C HIS A 207 -2.16 -7.10 12.55
N LEU A 208 -1.68 -8.15 13.21
CA LEU A 208 -0.28 -8.28 13.56
C LEU A 208 0.46 -9.24 12.63
N TYR A 209 0.08 -10.52 12.65
CA TYR A 209 0.79 -11.57 11.95
C TYR A 209 -0.12 -12.79 11.72
N ASN A 210 -0.07 -13.37 10.51
CA ASN A 210 -0.84 -14.57 10.16
C ASN A 210 0.07 -15.62 9.50
N PRO A 211 0.47 -16.70 10.21
CA PRO A 211 1.40 -17.68 9.67
C PRO A 211 0.85 -18.45 8.46
N ASN A 212 -0.47 -18.59 8.35
CA ASN A 212 -1.11 -19.35 7.28
C ASN A 212 -1.24 -18.55 5.97
N LYS A 213 -1.00 -17.24 6.02
CA LYS A 213 -1.10 -16.33 4.86
C LYS A 213 0.22 -15.58 4.59
N ILE A 214 1.36 -16.20 4.91
CA ILE A 214 2.66 -15.63 4.55
C ILE A 214 2.94 -15.97 3.10
N THR A 215 3.13 -14.92 2.30
CA THR A 215 3.54 -15.02 0.91
C THR A 215 4.91 -15.66 0.80
N LYS A 216 5.08 -16.63 -0.11
CA LYS A 216 6.38 -17.24 -0.39
C LYS A 216 6.93 -16.71 -1.71
N LYS A 217 8.25 -16.82 -1.88
CA LYS A 217 8.95 -16.26 -3.05
C LYS A 217 8.54 -16.97 -4.34
N GLU A 218 8.33 -18.27 -4.25
CA GLU A 218 7.85 -19.13 -5.33
C GLU A 218 6.42 -18.81 -5.79
N ASP A 219 5.59 -18.22 -4.92
CA ASP A 219 4.19 -17.94 -5.24
C ASP A 219 4.03 -16.64 -6.05
N LEU A 220 5.00 -15.72 -6.00
CA LEU A 220 4.89 -14.36 -6.55
C LEU A 220 4.50 -14.34 -8.03
N GLU A 221 5.06 -15.24 -8.84
CA GLU A 221 4.78 -15.30 -10.29
C GLU A 221 3.34 -15.72 -10.60
N HIS A 222 2.69 -16.42 -9.66
CA HIS A 222 1.33 -16.92 -9.79
C HIS A 222 0.31 -16.07 -9.01
N MET A 223 0.75 -15.06 -8.26
CA MET A 223 -0.12 -14.21 -7.47
C MET A 223 -0.87 -13.16 -8.30
N GLU A 224 -2.20 -13.24 -8.24
CA GLU A 224 -3.10 -12.23 -8.80
C GLU A 224 -3.24 -11.00 -7.89
N ILE A 225 -2.21 -10.14 -7.85
CA ILE A 225 -2.38 -8.77 -7.35
C ILE A 225 -2.96 -7.91 -8.47
N GLY A 226 -4.26 -7.66 -8.42
CA GLY A 226 -5.00 -6.79 -9.33
C GLY A 226 -5.31 -5.43 -8.70
N ALA A 227 -5.87 -4.51 -9.50
CA ALA A 227 -6.45 -3.26 -8.97
C ALA A 227 -7.74 -3.50 -8.15
N ASP A 228 -8.39 -4.64 -8.36
CA ASP A 228 -9.55 -5.04 -7.56
C ASP A 228 -9.10 -5.61 -6.21
N LYS A 229 -9.39 -4.87 -5.13
CA LYS A 229 -9.07 -5.26 -3.75
C LYS A 229 -9.78 -6.54 -3.32
N ASN A 230 -10.90 -6.90 -3.95
CA ASN A 230 -11.66 -8.10 -3.61
C ASN A 230 -11.03 -9.40 -4.14
N SER A 231 -10.02 -9.31 -5.00
CA SER A 231 -9.32 -10.48 -5.57
C SER A 231 -7.98 -10.75 -4.90
N HIS A 232 -7.59 -9.99 -3.86
CA HIS A 232 -6.29 -10.14 -3.21
C HIS A 232 -6.24 -11.43 -2.39
N THR A 233 -5.23 -12.26 -2.66
CA THR A 233 -5.02 -13.54 -1.97
C THR A 233 -4.06 -13.42 -0.78
N HIS A 234 -3.45 -12.25 -0.56
CA HIS A 234 -2.44 -12.05 0.49
C HIS A 234 -3.04 -11.71 1.88
N SER A 235 -2.18 -11.63 2.89
CA SER A 235 -2.55 -11.28 4.26
C SER A 235 -2.60 -9.77 4.48
N HIS A 236 -3.58 -9.27 5.24
CA HIS A 236 -3.64 -7.88 5.69
C HIS A 236 -2.98 -7.67 7.08
N ALA A 237 -2.22 -8.65 7.55
CA ALA A 237 -1.43 -8.50 8.77
C ALA A 237 -0.19 -7.65 8.50
N GLY A 238 0.10 -6.67 9.38
CA GLY A 238 1.17 -5.70 9.15
C GLY A 238 2.54 -6.34 8.90
N VAL A 239 2.92 -7.37 9.67
CA VAL A 239 4.19 -8.08 9.50
C VAL A 239 4.25 -8.84 8.17
N ASN A 240 3.16 -9.50 7.78
CA ASN A 240 3.11 -10.28 6.54
C ASN A 240 3.28 -9.38 5.32
N LEU A 241 2.55 -8.25 5.29
CA LEU A 241 2.47 -7.41 4.11
C LEU A 241 3.75 -6.60 3.88
N THR A 242 4.42 -6.13 4.96
CA THR A 242 5.73 -5.50 4.81
C THR A 242 6.80 -6.49 4.35
N TYR A 243 6.71 -7.74 4.78
CA TYR A 243 7.59 -8.81 4.30
C TYR A 243 7.34 -9.10 2.82
N GLU A 244 6.07 -9.22 2.40
CA GLU A 244 5.69 -9.43 1.01
C GLU A 244 6.19 -8.30 0.10
N LEU A 245 6.06 -7.04 0.50
CA LEU A 245 6.64 -5.90 -0.21
C LEU A 245 8.16 -6.07 -0.43
N GLY A 246 8.88 -6.60 0.57
CA GLY A 246 10.29 -6.93 0.44
C GLY A 246 10.55 -7.95 -0.68
N LEU A 247 9.74 -9.01 -0.74
CA LEU A 247 9.83 -10.03 -1.80
C LEU A 247 9.56 -9.46 -3.20
N TRP A 248 8.52 -8.63 -3.35
CA TRP A 248 8.22 -7.95 -4.63
C TRP A 248 9.36 -7.04 -5.06
N HIS A 249 9.94 -6.31 -4.12
CA HIS A 249 11.09 -5.45 -4.39
C HIS A 249 12.31 -6.25 -4.85
N GLU A 250 12.68 -7.33 -4.15
CA GLU A 250 13.78 -8.21 -4.56
C GLU A 250 13.56 -8.73 -5.99
N LYS A 251 12.37 -9.25 -6.27
CA LYS A 251 12.04 -9.85 -7.56
C LYS A 251 12.01 -8.82 -8.70
N LEU A 252 11.62 -7.58 -8.44
CA LEU A 252 11.78 -6.47 -9.40
C LEU A 252 13.26 -6.26 -9.79
N PHE A 253 14.17 -6.26 -8.82
CA PHE A 253 15.60 -6.07 -9.07
C PHE A 253 16.29 -7.29 -9.67
N GLU A 254 15.80 -8.50 -9.39
CA GLU A 254 16.24 -9.72 -10.07
C GLU A 254 15.83 -9.72 -11.54
N THR A 255 14.55 -9.45 -11.83
CA THR A 255 14.02 -9.49 -13.19
C THR A 255 14.60 -8.41 -14.09
N LYS A 256 14.89 -7.23 -13.51
CA LYS A 256 15.67 -6.17 -14.17
C LYS A 256 16.98 -6.69 -14.79
N LYS A 257 17.64 -7.67 -14.15
CA LYS A 257 18.96 -8.21 -14.53
C LYS A 257 18.89 -9.46 -15.42
N ILE A 258 17.68 -9.95 -15.73
CA ILE A 258 17.51 -11.09 -16.65
C ILE A 258 18.08 -10.69 -18.01
N LYS A 259 18.92 -11.56 -18.58
CA LYS A 259 19.60 -11.35 -19.85
C LYS A 259 19.06 -12.29 -20.91
N ASP A 260 19.03 -11.79 -22.14
CA ASP A 260 18.75 -12.57 -23.33
C ASP A 260 20.02 -13.24 -23.89
N SER A 261 19.89 -13.91 -25.05
CA SER A 261 21.02 -14.55 -25.73
C SER A 261 22.11 -13.57 -26.19
N THR A 262 21.76 -12.28 -26.34
CA THR A 262 22.67 -11.20 -26.73
C THR A 262 23.34 -10.52 -25.53
N ASN A 263 23.13 -11.03 -24.31
CA ASN A 263 23.63 -10.49 -23.04
C ASN A 263 23.02 -9.11 -22.68
N LYS A 264 21.92 -8.72 -23.33
CA LYS A 264 21.16 -7.51 -23.05
C LYS A 264 20.14 -7.77 -21.95
N THR A 265 20.05 -6.88 -20.96
CA THR A 265 19.09 -7.05 -19.85
C THR A 265 17.70 -6.56 -20.23
N LEU A 266 16.66 -7.04 -19.54
CA LEU A 266 15.30 -6.48 -19.66
C LEU A 266 15.27 -4.97 -19.36
N PHE A 267 16.14 -4.49 -18.49
CA PHE A 267 16.28 -3.06 -18.22
C PHE A 267 16.87 -2.29 -19.40
N ASP A 268 17.83 -2.87 -20.11
CA ASP A 268 18.41 -2.24 -21.30
C ASP A 268 17.36 -2.13 -22.41
N TYR A 269 16.49 -3.14 -22.56
CA TYR A 269 15.32 -3.05 -23.44
C TYR A 269 14.37 -1.91 -23.04
N PHE A 270 14.06 -1.76 -21.75
CA PHE A 270 13.23 -0.66 -21.26
C PHE A 270 13.80 0.72 -21.61
N LEU A 271 15.12 0.89 -21.47
CA LEU A 271 15.81 2.15 -21.80
C LEU A 271 15.82 2.42 -23.30
N ASP A 272 16.11 1.41 -24.12
CA ASP A 272 16.19 1.54 -25.57
C ASP A 272 14.83 1.79 -26.21
N ASP A 273 13.81 1.05 -25.78
CA ASP A 273 12.44 1.24 -26.24
C ASP A 273 11.96 2.65 -25.92
N TRP A 274 12.26 3.16 -24.72
CA TRP A 274 11.94 4.54 -24.37
C TRP A 274 12.67 5.56 -25.26
N LYS A 275 13.97 5.36 -25.50
CA LYS A 275 14.77 6.24 -26.37
C LYS A 275 14.22 6.30 -27.79
N ASN A 276 13.62 5.22 -28.28
CA ASN A 276 12.99 5.15 -29.59
C ASN A 276 11.59 5.76 -29.57
N VAL A 277 10.73 5.34 -28.63
CA VAL A 277 9.33 5.77 -28.59
C VAL A 277 9.19 7.27 -28.33
N LYS A 278 10.09 7.88 -27.56
CA LYS A 278 9.98 9.33 -27.24
C LYS A 278 10.04 10.22 -28.48
N LYS A 279 10.61 9.74 -29.59
CA LYS A 279 10.65 10.47 -30.88
C LYS A 279 9.26 10.61 -31.51
N HIS A 280 8.31 9.76 -31.10
CA HIS A 280 6.92 9.77 -31.54
C HIS A 280 6.04 10.70 -30.70
N ILE A 281 6.60 11.40 -29.71
CA ILE A 281 5.87 12.43 -28.96
C ILE A 281 6.04 13.74 -29.70
N VAL A 282 5.25 13.93 -30.76
CA VAL A 282 5.26 15.14 -31.60
C VAL A 282 4.36 16.22 -31.00
N ILE A 283 3.25 15.80 -30.40
CA ILE A 283 2.26 16.68 -29.78
C ILE A 283 2.31 16.52 -28.26
N ASN A 284 2.50 17.65 -27.56
CA ASN A 284 2.46 17.73 -26.10
C ASN A 284 1.78 19.04 -25.69
N ILE A 285 0.47 19.13 -25.94
CA ILE A 285 -0.32 20.37 -25.79
C ILE A 285 -0.26 20.89 -24.34
N ASP A 286 -0.27 19.96 -23.37
CA ASP A 286 -0.27 20.29 -21.96
C ASP A 286 1.13 20.50 -21.38
N SER A 287 2.18 20.51 -22.21
CA SER A 287 3.58 20.62 -21.76
C SER A 287 3.93 19.63 -20.63
N LEU A 288 3.42 18.40 -20.77
CA LEU A 288 3.62 17.33 -19.79
C LEU A 288 5.11 17.02 -19.65
N ASN A 289 5.63 17.18 -18.45
CA ASN A 289 7.02 16.86 -18.14
C ASN A 289 7.18 15.37 -17.81
N TYR A 290 7.05 14.50 -18.81
CA TYR A 290 7.17 13.04 -18.66
C TYR A 290 8.63 12.57 -18.53
N GLU A 291 9.57 13.30 -19.15
CA GLU A 291 11.00 12.92 -19.14
C GLU A 291 11.60 12.99 -17.74
N VAL A 292 11.21 13.97 -16.92
CA VAL A 292 11.67 14.07 -15.54
C VAL A 292 11.24 12.84 -14.72
N ASP A 293 10.01 12.36 -14.90
CA ASP A 293 9.54 11.18 -14.19
C ASP A 293 10.29 9.92 -14.66
N PHE A 294 10.47 9.74 -15.97
CA PHE A 294 11.25 8.63 -16.51
C PHE A 294 12.68 8.61 -15.97
N ASN A 295 13.36 9.76 -16.00
CA ASN A 295 14.73 9.88 -15.50
C ASN A 295 14.83 9.55 -14.00
N ARG A 296 13.80 9.90 -13.21
CA ARG A 296 13.71 9.51 -11.79
C ARG A 296 13.51 8.01 -11.64
N ILE A 297 12.61 7.39 -12.40
CA ILE A 297 12.42 5.92 -12.43
C ILE A 297 13.77 5.23 -12.68
N VAL A 298 14.49 5.65 -13.73
CA VAL A 298 15.82 5.09 -14.08
C VAL A 298 16.81 5.29 -12.92
N LYS A 299 16.90 6.51 -12.37
CA LYS A 299 17.77 6.80 -11.23
C LYS A 299 17.47 5.88 -10.03
N ASN A 300 16.22 5.74 -9.62
CA ASN A 300 15.85 4.86 -8.51
C ASN A 300 16.19 3.40 -8.81
N LEU A 301 15.88 2.89 -10.01
CA LEU A 301 16.16 1.52 -10.40
C LEU A 301 17.66 1.22 -10.55
N THR A 302 18.49 2.23 -10.80
CA THR A 302 19.96 2.10 -10.87
C THR A 302 20.66 2.32 -9.53
N THR A 303 19.93 2.75 -8.50
CA THR A 303 20.50 3.02 -7.18
C THR A 303 20.79 1.71 -6.45
N ILE A 304 22.07 1.44 -6.18
CA ILE A 304 22.55 0.26 -5.43
C ILE A 304 22.35 0.43 -3.90
N LYS A 305 22.11 1.67 -3.45
CA LYS A 305 22.36 2.11 -2.07
C LYS A 305 21.34 1.72 -0.99
N SER A 306 20.17 1.15 -1.30
CA SER A 306 19.10 0.94 -0.31
C SER A 306 18.69 -0.51 -0.09
N LEU A 307 19.62 -1.46 -0.26
CA LEU A 307 19.40 -2.84 0.20
C LEU A 307 19.12 -2.90 1.71
N GLU A 308 19.66 -1.98 2.51
CA GLU A 308 19.46 -1.99 3.97
C GLU A 308 17.98 -1.78 4.37
N SER A 309 17.26 -0.87 3.71
CA SER A 309 15.84 -0.64 4.01
C SER A 309 14.94 -1.77 3.52
N VAL A 310 15.32 -2.44 2.41
CA VAL A 310 14.68 -3.68 1.94
C VAL A 310 14.87 -4.81 2.95
N THR A 311 16.10 -5.01 3.44
CA THR A 311 16.43 -6.01 4.45
C THR A 311 15.64 -5.80 5.75
N LYS A 312 15.36 -4.54 6.13
CA LYS A 312 14.57 -4.21 7.34
C LYS A 312 13.09 -4.58 7.21
N ILE A 313 12.45 -4.38 6.06
CA ILE A 313 11.03 -4.77 5.87
C ILE A 313 10.88 -6.29 5.69
N GLY A 314 11.92 -6.97 5.20
CA GLY A 314 12.00 -8.43 5.08
C GLY A 314 12.55 -9.16 6.31
N ASP A 315 12.84 -8.47 7.42
CA ASP A 315 13.55 -9.04 8.57
C ASP A 315 12.78 -10.22 9.19
N ILE A 316 13.42 -11.39 9.22
CA ILE A 316 12.87 -12.62 9.81
C ILE A 316 12.50 -12.45 11.28
N LYS A 317 13.20 -11.57 12.02
CA LYS A 317 12.90 -11.29 13.43
C LYS A 317 11.52 -10.68 13.62
N LEU A 318 10.98 -9.95 12.65
CA LEU A 318 9.60 -9.43 12.74
C LEU A 318 8.58 -10.57 12.73
N ARG A 319 8.79 -11.58 11.85
CA ARG A 319 7.94 -12.77 11.76
C ARG A 319 8.08 -13.67 12.99
N GLU A 320 9.30 -13.91 13.45
CA GLU A 320 9.55 -14.68 14.69
C GLU A 320 8.88 -14.03 15.90
N ASN A 321 8.95 -12.70 16.02
CA ASN A 321 8.27 -11.99 17.10
C ASN A 321 6.74 -12.05 16.95
N GLY A 322 6.22 -11.94 15.73
CA GLY A 322 4.80 -12.11 15.45
C GLY A 322 4.28 -13.50 15.86
N GLN A 323 5.04 -14.55 15.51
CA GLN A 323 4.73 -15.93 15.90
C GLN A 323 4.74 -16.11 17.42
N LYS A 324 5.79 -15.62 18.10
CA LYS A 324 5.88 -15.70 19.57
C LYS A 324 4.69 -15.04 20.26
N ILE A 325 4.24 -13.88 19.76
CA ILE A 325 3.07 -13.19 20.31
C ILE A 325 1.80 -14.03 20.13
N LEU A 326 1.56 -14.56 18.91
CA LEU A 326 0.43 -15.45 18.66
C LEU A 326 0.45 -16.64 19.61
N ASP A 327 1.57 -17.35 19.69
CA ASP A 327 1.69 -18.54 20.53
C ASP A 327 1.42 -18.23 22.00
N THR A 328 1.95 -17.10 22.50
CA THR A 328 1.74 -16.66 23.88
C THR A 328 0.26 -16.33 24.14
N ILE A 329 -0.38 -15.55 23.26
CA ILE A 329 -1.81 -15.21 23.38
C ILE A 329 -2.67 -16.47 23.30
N LYS A 330 -2.35 -17.40 22.40
CA LYS A 330 -3.06 -18.69 22.26
C LYS A 330 -3.02 -19.50 23.55
N VAL A 331 -1.86 -19.57 24.21
CA VAL A 331 -1.71 -20.25 25.50
C VAL A 331 -2.62 -19.64 26.56
N HIS A 332 -2.64 -18.31 26.71
CA HIS A 332 -3.53 -17.64 27.67
C HIS A 332 -5.01 -17.89 27.35
N ILE A 333 -5.41 -17.76 26.08
CA ILE A 333 -6.78 -18.02 25.63
C ILE A 333 -7.20 -19.46 25.96
N LEU A 334 -6.35 -20.45 25.65
CA LEU A 334 -6.65 -21.86 25.92
C LEU A 334 -6.72 -22.17 27.42
N ASN A 335 -5.88 -21.54 28.24
CA ASN A 335 -5.92 -21.72 29.70
C ASN A 335 -7.23 -21.18 30.29
N ILE A 336 -7.70 -20.02 29.81
CA ILE A 336 -9.00 -19.48 30.21
C ILE A 336 -10.13 -20.40 29.72
N ALA A 337 -10.08 -20.84 28.46
CA ALA A 337 -11.11 -21.69 27.88
C ALA A 337 -11.27 -23.03 28.61
N LYS A 338 -10.16 -23.63 29.06
CA LYS A 338 -10.15 -24.86 29.87
C LYS A 338 -10.87 -24.69 31.20
N LYS A 339 -10.72 -23.54 31.88
CA LYS A 339 -11.41 -23.27 33.16
C LYS A 339 -12.94 -23.30 33.03
N TYR A 340 -13.46 -23.05 31.82
CA TYR A 340 -14.89 -23.01 31.54
C TYR A 340 -15.36 -24.15 30.61
N ASN A 341 -14.52 -25.16 30.34
CA ASN A 341 -14.81 -26.28 29.44
C ASN A 341 -15.32 -25.86 28.04
N ILE A 342 -14.72 -24.82 27.47
CA ILE A 342 -15.07 -24.30 26.14
C ILE A 342 -13.92 -24.39 25.11
N GLN A 343 -12.81 -25.05 25.43
CA GLN A 343 -11.63 -25.09 24.55
C GLN A 343 -11.91 -25.66 23.16
N ASP A 344 -12.72 -26.70 23.06
CA ASP A 344 -13.02 -27.39 21.79
C ASP A 344 -13.95 -26.59 20.87
N LYS A 345 -14.48 -25.46 21.37
CA LYS A 345 -15.36 -24.55 20.65
C LYS A 345 -14.62 -23.33 20.10
N LEU A 346 -13.31 -23.24 20.30
CA LEU A 346 -12.49 -22.11 19.84
C LEU A 346 -11.82 -22.42 18.49
N GLU A 347 -12.02 -21.52 17.52
CA GLU A 347 -11.34 -21.56 16.24
C GLU A 347 -10.03 -20.78 16.31
N LEU A 348 -8.97 -21.42 16.83
CA LEU A 348 -7.63 -20.82 16.99
C LEU A 348 -6.63 -21.31 15.93
N LYS A 349 -7.10 -21.40 14.68
CA LYS A 349 -6.27 -21.79 13.53
C LYS A 349 -5.49 -20.61 12.96
#